data_AF-A0A660XV41-F1
#
_entry.id   AF-A0A660XV41-F1
#
_cell.length_a   1.000
_cell.length_b   1.000
_cell.length_c   1.000
_cell.angle_alpha   90.00
_cell.angle_beta   90.00
_cell.angle_gamma   90.00
#
_symmetry.space_group_name_H-M   'P 1'
#
loop_
_entity.id
_entity.type
_entity.pdbx_description
1 polymer ?
#
loop_
_entity_poly.entity_id
_entity_poly.type
_entity_poly.pdbx_seq_one_letter_code
_entity_poly.pdbx_strand_id
1 'polypeptide(L)' 'GLLKKEVELVVLNRVPATVSASAIRGIPIVINDWGLYLDFMEVVTSEAMDFREMLIRDFLEEMDEGGG' A
#
# COMPACT_ATOMS: atom_id res chain seq x y z
N GLY A 1 26.85 -7.75 -19.78
CA GLY A 1 25.95 -6.60 -20.03
C GLY A 1 25.71 -5.90 -18.71
N LEU A 2 25.90 -4.58 -18.67
CA LEU A 2 26.21 -3.83 -17.43
C LEU A 2 25.04 -3.56 -16.46
N LEU A 3 23.79 -3.92 -16.78
CA LEU A 3 22.66 -3.75 -15.86
C LEU A 3 21.60 -4.83 -16.14
N LYS A 4 21.75 -6.01 -15.51
CA LYS A 4 20.61 -6.92 -15.33
C LYS A 4 19.87 -6.48 -14.07
N LYS A 5 19.08 -5.40 -14.15
CA LYS A 5 18.13 -5.10 -13.07
C LYS A 5 16.95 -6.07 -13.23
N GLU A 6 16.67 -6.82 -12.18
CA GLU A 6 15.40 -7.55 -12.08
C GLU A 6 14.29 -6.52 -12.02
N VAL A 7 13.35 -6.63 -12.96
CA VAL A 7 12.19 -5.75 -13.07
C VAL A 7 10.97 -6.60 -12.86
N GLU A 8 10.14 -6.19 -11.91
CA GLU A 8 8.84 -6.80 -11.64
C GLU A 8 7.73 -5.85 -12.09
N LEU A 9 6.66 -6.42 -12.62
CA LEU A 9 5.46 -5.71 -13.04
C LEU A 9 4.29 -6.09 -12.13
N VAL A 10 3.66 -5.09 -11.53
CA VAL A 10 2.45 -5.26 -10.73
C VAL A 10 1.32 -4.40 -11.27
N VAL A 11 0.10 -4.91 -11.15
CA VAL A 11 -1.12 -4.19 -11.54
C VAL A 11 -1.80 -3.68 -10.27
N LEU A 12 -1.74 -2.37 -10.02
CA LEU A 12 -2.07 -1.78 -8.71
C LEU A 12 -3.53 -2.01 -8.27
N ASN A 13 -4.47 -2.16 -9.21
CA ASN A 13 -5.87 -2.46 -8.87
C ASN A 13 -6.16 -3.97 -8.69
N ARG A 14 -5.12 -4.81 -8.64
CA ARG A 14 -5.24 -6.28 -8.45
C ARG A 14 -4.34 -6.80 -7.33
N VAL A 15 -3.73 -5.92 -6.55
CA VAL A 15 -2.88 -6.25 -5.40
C VAL A 15 -3.48 -5.63 -4.14
N PRO A 16 -3.08 -6.09 -2.93
CA PRO A 16 -3.55 -5.50 -1.69
C PRO A 16 -3.28 -3.99 -1.61
N ALA A 17 -4.18 -3.24 -0.97
CA ALA A 17 -4.08 -1.79 -0.85
C ALA A 17 -2.75 -1.34 -0.23
N THR A 18 -2.21 -2.10 0.72
CA THR A 18 -0.89 -1.85 1.34
C THR A 18 0.26 -1.88 0.33
N VAL A 19 0.22 -2.81 -0.63
CA VAL A 19 1.21 -2.92 -1.71
C VAL A 19 1.05 -1.74 -2.68
N SER A 20 -0.19 -1.42 -3.07
CA SER A 20 -0.48 -0.28 -3.95
C SER A 20 -0.09 1.05 -3.33
N ALA A 21 -0.39 1.28 -2.05
CA ALA A 21 0.00 2.47 -1.30
C ALA A 21 1.54 2.59 -1.19
N SER A 22 2.26 1.47 -1.12
CA SER A 22 3.72 1.48 -1.10
C SER A 22 4.28 1.84 -2.48
N ALA A 23 3.71 1.29 -3.55
CA ALA A 23 4.12 1.59 -4.92
C ALA A 23 3.84 3.06 -5.32
N ILE A 24 2.67 3.61 -4.93
CA ILE A 24 2.25 4.95 -5.34
C ILE A 24 3.04 6.08 -4.67
N ARG A 25 3.75 5.79 -3.57
CA ARG A 25 4.74 6.70 -2.96
C ARG A 25 6.00 6.89 -3.81
N GLY A 26 6.19 6.05 -4.84
CA GLY A 26 7.29 6.16 -5.78
C GLY A 26 7.14 7.35 -6.75
N ILE A 27 8.03 7.41 -7.73
CA ILE A 27 8.01 8.46 -8.76
C ILE A 27 7.12 7.98 -9.92
N PRO A 28 6.00 8.66 -10.21
CA PRO A 28 5.18 8.33 -11.36
C PRO A 28 5.94 8.63 -12.67
N ILE A 29 5.90 7.70 -13.62
CA ILE A 29 6.56 7.86 -14.93
C ILE A 29 5.60 8.49 -15.95
N VAL A 30 4.34 8.03 -15.97
CA VAL A 30 3.28 8.53 -16.87
C VAL A 30 1.95 8.53 -16.11
N ILE A 31 1.23 9.65 -16.19
CA ILE A 31 -0.14 9.78 -15.69
C ILE A 31 -1.00 10.31 -16.84
N ASN A 32 -1.94 9.49 -17.30
CA ASN A 32 -2.83 9.84 -18.41
C ASN A 32 -4.07 10.62 -17.95
N ASP A 33 -4.50 10.39 -16.71
CA ASP A 33 -5.64 11.05 -16.08
C ASP A 33 -5.29 11.33 -14.62
N TRP A 34 -5.25 12.61 -14.26
CA TRP A 34 -4.91 13.06 -12.92
C TRP A 34 -6.04 12.87 -11.91
N GLY A 35 -7.31 12.96 -12.34
CA GLY A 35 -8.44 12.71 -11.46
C GLY A 35 -8.44 11.26 -11.02
N LEU A 36 -8.36 10.34 -11.98
CA LEU A 36 -8.28 8.91 -11.68
C LEU A 36 -7.06 8.55 -10.81
N TYR A 37 -5.92 9.20 -11.04
CA TYR A 37 -4.71 8.97 -10.24
C TYR A 37 -4.88 9.43 -8.79
N LEU A 38 -5.44 10.62 -8.58
CA LEU A 38 -5.65 11.18 -7.23
C LEU A 38 -6.72 10.40 -6.48
N ASP A 39 -7.84 10.06 -7.13
CA ASP A 39 -8.90 9.24 -6.54
C ASP A 39 -8.36 7.86 -6.13
N PHE A 40 -7.57 7.23 -7.01
CA PHE A 40 -6.94 5.95 -6.70
C PHE A 40 -5.95 6.07 -5.54
N MET A 41 -5.14 7.14 -5.51
CA MET A 41 -4.18 7.40 -4.44
C MET A 41 -4.87 7.56 -3.09
N GLU A 42 -5.93 8.38 -3.03
CA GLU A 42 -6.72 8.60 -1.82
C GLU A 42 -7.26 7.26 -1.28
N VAL A 43 -7.92 6.48 -2.14
CA VAL A 43 -8.49 5.18 -1.75
C VAL A 43 -7.42 4.23 -1.21
N VAL A 44 -6.35 3.96 -1.96
CA VAL A 44 -5.37 2.95 -1.52
C VAL A 44 -4.60 3.38 -0.29
N THR A 45 -4.37 4.69 -0.09
CA THR A 45 -3.68 5.18 1.09
C THR A 45 -4.55 5.13 2.34
N SER A 46 -5.85 5.45 2.24
CA SER A 46 -6.80 5.30 3.34
C SER A 46 -6.91 3.84 3.78
N GLU A 47 -7.18 2.92 2.84
CA GLU A 47 -7.31 1.49 3.14
C GLU A 47 -6.03 0.90 3.78
N ALA A 48 -4.86 1.36 3.34
CA ALA A 48 -3.59 0.95 3.93
C ALA A 48 -3.35 1.53 5.34
N MET A 49 -3.94 2.68 5.66
CA MET A 49 -3.92 3.25 7.02
C MET A 49 -4.88 2.49 7.92
N ASP A 50 -6.11 2.26 7.48
CA ASP A 50 -7.13 1.53 8.24
C ASP A 50 -6.66 0.13 8.59
N PHE A 51 -6.07 -0.59 7.62
CA PHE A 51 -5.48 -1.90 7.86
C PHE A 51 -4.37 -1.86 8.90
N ARG A 52 -3.54 -0.80 8.91
CA ARG A 52 -2.45 -0.66 9.87
C ARG A 52 -2.98 -0.37 11.28
N GLU A 53 -4.00 0.48 11.39
CA GLU A 53 -4.65 0.76 12.67
C GLU A 53 -5.30 -0.49 13.24
N MET A 54 -5.98 -1.29 12.40
CA MET A 54 -6.54 -2.58 12.79
C MET A 54 -5.45 -3.50 13.35
N LEU A 55 -4.34 -3.71 12.62
CA LEU A 55 -3.24 -4.55 13.11
C LEU A 55 -2.64 -4.07 14.44
N ILE A 56 -2.54 -2.75 14.63
CA ILE A 56 -2.04 -2.19 15.90
C ILE A 56 -3.03 -2.48 17.04
N ARG A 57 -4.33 -2.33 16.81
CA ARG A 57 -5.36 -2.62 17.80
C ARG A 57 -5.35 -4.09 18.18
N ASP A 58 -5.39 -4.98 17.18
CA ASP A 58 -5.38 -6.43 17.40
C ASP A 58 -4.16 -6.85 18.22
N PHE A 59 -2.98 -6.31 17.90
CA PHE A 59 -1.75 -6.60 18.65
C PHE A 59 -1.80 -6.11 20.10
N LEU A 60 -2.37 -4.93 20.36
CA LEU A 60 -2.49 -4.40 21.72
C LEU A 60 -3.51 -5.17 22.56
N GLU A 61 -4.61 -5.61 21.94
CA GLU A 61 -5.62 -6.45 22.59
C GLU A 61 -5.02 -7.80 23.02
N GLU A 62 -4.25 -8.46 22.16
CA GLU A 62 -3.54 -9.71 22.52
C GLU A 62 -2.57 -9.53 23.69
N MET A 63 -1.90 -8.38 23.80
CA MET A 63 -0.99 -8.09 24.92
C MET A 63 -1.71 -7.87 26.25
N ASP A 64 -2.92 -7.31 26.22
CA ASP A 64 -3.74 -7.09 27.42
C ASP A 64 -4.33 -8.42 27.93
N GLU A 65 -4.72 -9.31 27.02
CA GLU A 65 -5.25 -10.64 27.37
C GLU A 65 -4.18 -11.64 27.84
N GLY A 66 -2.93 -11.48 27.41
CA GLY A 66 -1.79 -12.31 27.83
C GLY A 66 -1.16 -11.96 29.18
N GLY A 67 -1.66 -10.93 29.86
CA GLY A 67 -1.12 -10.37 31.11
C GLY A 67 -1.82 -10.82 32.41
N GLY A 68 -2.36 -12.04 32.45
CA GLY A 68 -3.00 -12.66 33.64
C GLY A 68 -2.15 -13.75 34.29
#